data_AF-A0A7W2M0A7-F1
#
_entry.id   AF-A0A7W2M0A7-F1
#
_cell.length_a   1.000
_cell.length_b   1.000
_cell.length_c   1.000
_cell.angle_alpha   90.00
_cell.angle_beta   90.00
_cell.angle_gamma   90.00
#
_symmetry.space_group_name_H-M   'P 1'
#
loop_
_entity.id
_entity.type
_entity.pdbx_description
1 polymer ?
#
loop_
_entity_poly.entity_id
_entity_poly.type
_entity_poly.pdbx_seq_one_letter_code
_entity_poly.pdbx_strand_id
1 'polypeptide(L)'
;MKGLNKQPPSPAAGQDADAFIGAAKVLHNGAHSKPSGVRYKRVNLSLDEHVDTELDRLSLLPRDFKASRSDVVKAAVALLATHTDTEIIEMLRNLRN
;
A
#
# COMPACT_ATOMS: atom_id res chain seq x y z
N MET A 1 9.88 -14.26 54.72
CA MET A 1 9.98 -13.99 53.26
C MET A 1 11.40 -13.58 52.95
N LYS A 2 12.16 -14.41 52.21
CA LYS A 2 13.60 -14.27 51.98
C LYS A 2 13.80 -13.56 50.63
N GLY A 3 14.45 -12.41 50.63
CA GLY A 3 14.58 -11.52 49.46
C GLY A 3 15.38 -12.14 48.33
N LEU A 4 14.99 -11.84 47.09
CA LEU A 4 15.71 -12.24 45.87
C LEU A 4 17.03 -11.48 45.77
N ASN A 5 18.13 -12.23 45.86
CA ASN A 5 19.47 -11.73 45.59
C ASN A 5 19.62 -11.51 44.07
N LYS A 6 19.71 -10.25 43.62
CA LYS A 6 20.00 -9.91 42.21
C LYS A 6 21.50 -9.98 41.99
N GLN A 7 21.97 -11.09 41.42
CA GLN A 7 23.34 -11.20 40.94
C GLN A 7 23.49 -10.38 39.65
N PRO A 8 24.53 -9.54 39.51
CA PRO A 8 24.76 -8.80 38.26
C PRO A 8 25.07 -9.78 37.12
N PRO A 9 24.64 -9.48 35.89
CA PRO A 9 24.89 -10.34 34.74
C PRO A 9 26.40 -10.50 34.49
N SER A 10 26.80 -11.74 34.24
CA SER A 10 28.18 -12.12 33.92
C SER A 10 28.62 -11.47 32.59
N PRO A 11 29.86 -10.96 32.47
CA PRO A 11 30.33 -10.21 31.28
C PRO A 11 30.42 -11.05 30.00
N ALA A 12 30.27 -12.37 30.07
CA ALA A 12 30.30 -13.26 28.91
C ALA A 12 29.07 -13.14 27.99
N ALA A 13 27.90 -12.73 28.51
CA ALA A 13 26.68 -12.65 27.71
C ALA A 13 26.63 -11.44 26.75
N GLY A 14 27.49 -10.43 26.95
CA GLY A 14 27.53 -9.24 26.12
C GLY A 14 28.31 -9.43 24.81
N GLN A 15 29.44 -10.15 24.87
CA GLN A 15 30.34 -10.29 23.71
C GLN A 15 29.75 -11.16 22.60
N ASP A 16 29.05 -12.24 22.97
CA ASP A 16 28.37 -13.11 22.00
C ASP A 16 27.15 -12.43 21.37
N ALA A 17 26.46 -11.59 22.14
CA ALA A 17 25.34 -10.79 21.64
C ALA A 17 25.81 -9.70 20.67
N ASP A 18 26.91 -9.00 20.99
CA ASP A 18 27.50 -7.98 20.12
C ASP A 18 28.09 -8.60 18.84
N ALA A 19 28.67 -9.80 18.93
CA ALA A 19 29.14 -10.55 17.76
C ALA A 19 27.98 -11.03 16.87
N PHE A 20 26.85 -11.46 17.46
CA PHE A 20 25.64 -11.83 16.72
C PHE A 20 25.00 -10.63 16.01
N ILE A 21 24.93 -9.47 16.68
CA ILE A 21 24.40 -8.23 16.11
C ILE A 21 25.33 -7.70 14.99
N GLY A 22 26.65 -7.80 15.16
CA GLY A 22 27.64 -7.32 14.19
C GLY A 22 27.84 -8.22 12.97
N ALA A 23 27.51 -9.52 13.05
CA ALA A 23 27.71 -10.47 11.95
C ALA A 23 26.67 -10.33 10.82
N ALA A 24 25.57 -9.63 11.06
CA ALA A 24 24.60 -9.31 10.01
C ALA A 24 25.17 -8.24 9.08
N LYS A 25 25.80 -8.66 7.98
CA LYS A 25 26.06 -7.75 6.84
C LYS A 25 24.71 -7.23 6.34
N VAL A 26 24.33 -6.02 6.76
CA VAL A 26 23.29 -5.25 6.09
C VAL A 26 23.82 -4.96 4.69
N LEU A 27 23.48 -5.83 3.74
CA LEU A 27 23.59 -5.55 2.33
C LEU A 27 22.73 -4.31 2.08
N HIS A 28 23.38 -3.15 2.09
CA HIS A 28 22.84 -1.95 1.50
C HIS A 28 22.78 -2.25 0.01
N ASN A 29 21.70 -2.91 -0.42
CA ASN A 29 21.30 -2.85 -1.82
C ASN A 29 21.24 -1.37 -2.13
N GLY A 30 22.18 -0.91 -2.95
CA GLY A 30 22.40 0.49 -3.24
C GLY A 30 21.06 1.17 -3.43
N ALA A 31 20.90 2.32 -2.79
CA ALA A 31 19.80 3.21 -3.09
C ALA A 31 19.89 3.53 -4.58
N HIS A 32 19.22 2.73 -5.41
CA HIS A 32 18.76 3.17 -6.71
C HIS A 32 17.93 4.40 -6.37
N SER A 33 18.50 5.57 -6.66
CA SER A 33 17.75 6.82 -6.68
C SER A 33 16.60 6.59 -7.62
N LYS A 34 15.45 6.19 -7.06
CA LYS A 34 14.21 6.04 -7.82
C LYS A 34 14.04 7.36 -8.57
N PRO A 35 13.81 7.35 -9.89
CA PRO A 35 13.55 8.57 -10.62
C PRO A 35 12.51 9.34 -9.83
N SER A 36 12.78 10.64 -9.58
CA SER A 36 11.92 11.56 -8.82
C SER A 36 10.46 11.17 -9.02
N GLY A 37 9.91 10.46 -8.04
CA GLY A 37 8.75 9.60 -8.26
C GLY A 37 7.59 10.43 -8.78
N VAL A 38 6.87 9.90 -9.76
CA VAL A 38 5.58 10.46 -10.20
C VAL A 38 4.80 10.88 -8.96
N ARG A 39 4.59 12.19 -8.78
CA ARG A 39 4.02 12.73 -7.56
C ARG A 39 2.51 12.54 -7.61
N TYR A 40 2.03 11.44 -7.04
CA TYR A 40 0.60 11.18 -6.94
C TYR A 40 -0.07 12.13 -5.95
N LYS A 41 -1.16 12.77 -6.38
CA LYS A 41 -2.05 13.51 -5.48
C LYS A 41 -2.94 12.50 -4.74
N ARG A 42 -2.96 12.60 -3.40
CA ARG A 42 -3.94 11.85 -2.59
C ARG A 42 -5.29 12.53 -2.68
N VAL A 43 -6.33 11.76 -2.95
CA VAL A 43 -7.71 12.22 -3.02
C VAL A 43 -8.55 11.27 -2.16
N ASN A 44 -9.45 11.84 -1.37
CA ASN A 44 -10.42 11.07 -0.59
C ASN A 44 -11.75 11.10 -1.35
N LEU A 45 -12.36 9.93 -1.52
CA LEU A 45 -13.69 9.77 -2.11
C LEU A 45 -14.60 9.16 -1.06
N SER A 46 -15.81 9.69 -0.94
CA SER A 46 -16.87 9.03 -0.18
C SER A 46 -17.59 8.09 -1.13
N LEU A 47 -17.50 6.78 -0.85
CA LEU A 47 -18.14 5.72 -1.61
C LEU A 47 -19.18 5.04 -0.72
N ASP A 48 -20.26 4.53 -1.32
CA ASP A 48 -21.11 3.56 -0.62
C ASP A 48 -20.44 2.18 -0.60
N GLU A 49 -20.99 1.27 0.22
CA GLU A 49 -20.47 -0.10 0.38
C GLU A 49 -20.52 -0.91 -0.92
N HIS A 50 -21.51 -0.63 -1.78
CA HIS A 50 -21.67 -1.33 -3.05
C HIS A 50 -20.53 -0.99 -4.02
N VAL A 51 -20.26 0.29 -4.23
CA VAL A 51 -19.18 0.77 -5.09
C VAL A 51 -17.81 0.36 -4.52
N ASP A 52 -17.65 0.39 -3.20
CA ASP A 52 -16.41 -0.06 -2.55
C ASP A 52 -16.13 -1.54 -2.82
N THR A 53 -17.15 -2.40 -2.71
CA THR A 53 -17.06 -3.84 -2.97
C THR A 53 -16.80 -4.13 -4.46
N GLU A 54 -17.46 -3.40 -5.35
CA GLU A 54 -17.27 -3.57 -6.80
C GLU A 54 -15.86 -3.16 -7.23
N LEU A 55 -15.28 -2.10 -6.65
CA LEU A 55 -13.88 -1.75 -6.92
C LEU A 55 -12.91 -2.87 -6.53
N ASP A 56 -13.14 -3.55 -5.40
CA ASP A 56 -12.34 -4.70 -4.98
C ASP A 56 -12.51 -5.87 -5.95
N ARG A 57 -13.75 -6.25 -6.25
CA ARG A 57 -14.06 -7.31 -7.23
C ARG A 57 -13.38 -7.06 -8.57
N LEU A 58 -13.48 -5.84 -9.11
CA LEU A 58 -12.88 -5.46 -10.39
C LEU A 58 -11.35 -5.53 -10.35
N SER A 59 -10.74 -5.14 -9.24
CA SER A 59 -9.28 -5.21 -9.07
C SER A 59 -8.72 -6.64 -9.06
N LEU A 60 -9.57 -7.63 -8.76
CA LEU A 60 -9.24 -9.05 -8.72
C LEU A 60 -9.55 -9.80 -10.02
N LEU A 61 -10.14 -9.14 -11.03
CA LEU A 61 -10.45 -9.77 -12.31
C LEU A 61 -9.21 -10.23 -13.10
N PRO A 62 -8.14 -9.44 -13.21
CA PRO A 62 -6.96 -9.85 -13.96
C PRO A 62 -6.27 -11.05 -13.29
N ARG A 63 -5.96 -12.07 -14.08
CA ARG A 63 -5.33 -13.32 -13.57
C ARG A 63 -3.82 -13.35 -13.80
N ASP A 64 -3.36 -12.51 -14.72
CA ASP A 64 -2.02 -12.44 -15.27
C ASP A 64 -1.18 -11.30 -14.69
N PHE A 65 -1.83 -10.25 -14.20
CA PHE A 65 -1.16 -9.14 -13.51
C PHE A 65 -1.98 -8.67 -12.30
N LYS A 66 -1.34 -7.89 -11.44
CA LYS A 66 -1.99 -7.26 -10.30
C LYS A 66 -2.54 -5.89 -10.69
N ALA A 67 -3.86 -5.71 -10.63
CA ALA A 67 -4.48 -4.39 -10.70
C ALA A 67 -4.74 -3.85 -9.29
N SER A 68 -4.53 -2.55 -9.11
CA SER A 68 -4.96 -1.85 -7.89
C SER A 68 -6.35 -1.23 -8.07
N ARG A 69 -7.03 -0.90 -6.97
CA ARG A 69 -8.25 -0.08 -7.00
C ARG A 69 -8.05 1.23 -7.76
N SER A 70 -6.87 1.86 -7.63
CA SER A 70 -6.55 3.06 -8.40
C SER A 70 -6.47 2.81 -9.90
N ASP A 71 -6.08 1.63 -10.35
CA ASP A 71 -6.04 1.30 -11.78
C ASP A 71 -7.45 1.06 -12.34
N VAL A 72 -8.34 0.47 -11.54
CA VAL A 72 -9.77 0.36 -11.87
C VAL A 72 -10.37 1.77 -12.06
N VAL A 73 -10.11 2.69 -11.14
CA VAL A 73 -10.58 4.09 -11.26
C VAL A 73 -10.01 4.77 -12.50
N LYS A 74 -8.72 4.60 -12.79
CA LYS A 74 -8.10 5.14 -14.03
C LYS A 74 -8.76 4.57 -15.28
N ALA A 75 -9.03 3.27 -15.31
CA ALA A 75 -9.69 2.61 -16.43
C ALA A 75 -11.13 3.15 -16.63
N ALA A 76 -11.87 3.34 -15.54
CA ALA A 76 -13.20 3.94 -15.59
C ALA A 76 -13.17 5.38 -16.12
N VAL A 77 -12.21 6.21 -15.67
CA VAL A 77 -12.05 7.58 -16.19
C VAL A 77 -11.65 7.58 -17.66
N ALA A 78 -10.75 6.68 -18.07
CA ALA A 78 -10.36 6.54 -19.47
C ALA A 78 -11.54 6.12 -20.35
N LEU A 79 -12.40 5.22 -19.86
CA LEU A 79 -13.65 4.84 -20.54
C LEU A 79 -14.62 6.01 -20.65
N LEU A 80 -14.82 6.79 -19.58
CA LEU A 80 -15.68 7.97 -19.64
C LEU A 80 -15.15 9.01 -20.65
N ALA A 81 -13.83 9.16 -20.77
CA ALA A 81 -13.21 10.09 -21.71
C ALA A 81 -13.44 9.73 -23.19
N THR A 82 -13.94 8.53 -23.51
CA THR A 82 -14.31 8.15 -24.89
C THR A 82 -15.75 8.51 -25.24
N HIS A 83 -16.54 9.04 -24.30
CA HIS A 83 -17.93 9.41 -24.49
C HIS A 83 -18.09 10.92 -24.68
N THR A 84 -19.22 11.33 -25.25
CA THR A 84 -19.57 12.75 -25.37
C THR A 84 -20.00 13.35 -24.03
N ASP A 85 -19.87 14.67 -23.88
CA ASP A 85 -20.29 15.39 -22.67
C ASP A 85 -21.75 15.09 -22.32
N THR A 86 -22.64 15.04 -23.32
CA THR A 86 -24.07 14.75 -23.13
C THR A 86 -24.28 13.35 -22.53
N GLU A 87 -23.58 12.33 -23.03
CA GLU A 87 -23.69 10.96 -22.53
C GLU A 87 -23.15 10.86 -21.10
N ILE A 88 -22.02 11.51 -20.81
CA ILE A 88 -21.45 11.56 -19.45
C ILE A 88 -22.44 12.23 -18.49
N ILE A 89 -23.06 13.34 -18.89
CA ILE A 89 -24.06 14.04 -18.08
C ILE A 89 -25.25 13.13 -17.75
N GLU A 90 -25.79 12.39 -18.72
CA GLU A 90 -26.91 11.47 -18.47
C GLU A 90 -26.49 10.29 -17.57
N MET A 91 -25.30 9.71 -17.79
CA MET A 91 -24.76 8.67 -16.90
C MET A 91 -24.65 9.16 -15.45
N LEU A 92 -24.10 10.37 -15.25
CA LEU A 92 -23.97 10.97 -13.91
C LEU A 92 -25.33 11.30 -13.28
N ARG A 93 -26.32 11.71 -14.08
CA ARG A 93 -27.68 11.96 -13.60
C ARG A 93 -28.31 10.67 -13.07
N ASN A 94 -28.14 9.56 -13.78
CA ASN A 94 -28.68 8.26 -13.38
C ASN A 94 -28.06 7.71 -12.09
N LEU A 95 -26.82 8.09 -11.76
CA LEU A 95 -26.16 7.69 -10.50
C LEU A 95 -26.58 8.53 -9.29
N ARG A 96 -27.14 9.72 -9.53
CA ARG A 96 -27.52 10.67 -8.48
C ARG A 96 -28.98 10.54 -8.04
N ASN A 97 -29.80 9.90 -8.87
CA ASN A 97 -31.23 9.66 -8.65
C ASN A 97 -31.46 8.30 -8.02
#